data_AF-A0A4Y7S6G9-F1
#
_entry.id   AF-A0A4Y7S6G9-F1
#
_cell.length_a   1.000
_cell.length_b   1.000
_cell.length_c   1.000
_cell.angle_alpha   90.00
_cell.angle_beta   90.00
_cell.angle_gamma   90.00
#
_symmetry.space_group_name_H-M   'P 1'
#
loop_
_entity.id
_entity.type
_entity.pdbx_description
1 polymer ?
#
loop_
_entity_poly.entity_id
_entity_poly.type
_entity_poly.pdbx_seq_one_letter_code
_entity_poly.pdbx_strand_id
1 'polypeptide(L)'
;MGGLLRKYMEKKNITLFEQNRVNLDSYFFEPFQEISENYDTSKVFETDRIGTKKKLALLPHPLTNFAYFMDGSRKVYKIGDIITPENRFMPVVAGQVCAGCCFRDEDGQMHKHMLEKQNYLMLSDTINEEDFEYIKQGYERDMKERLSLKVKKYRFDKLKEDKPVNAAIAVIQSFMHDLELTILNKMVLSNTLSPEAMLVLDGALQFLPSKIKNPDIFYSNECLQKF
;
A
#
# COMPACT_ATOMS: atom_id res chain seq x y z
N MET A 1 -22.06 7.30 4.56
CA MET A 1 -21.55 6.75 3.27
C MET A 1 -22.53 5.75 2.67
N GLY A 2 -22.97 4.71 3.39
CA GLY A 2 -23.86 3.64 2.89
C GLY A 2 -25.10 4.12 2.12
N GLY A 3 -25.89 5.03 2.71
CA GLY A 3 -27.12 5.53 2.07
C GLY A 3 -26.94 6.24 0.72
N LEU A 4 -25.79 6.88 0.46
CA LEU A 4 -25.54 7.52 -0.83
C LEU A 4 -25.16 6.49 -1.89
N LEU A 5 -24.30 5.52 -1.54
CA LEU A 5 -23.92 4.45 -2.47
C LEU A 5 -25.13 3.59 -2.85
N ARG A 6 -25.95 3.24 -1.85
CA ARG A 6 -27.22 2.54 -2.03
C ARG A 6 -28.12 3.23 -3.05
N LYS A 7 -28.30 4.56 -2.92
CA LYS A 7 -29.10 5.36 -3.87
C LYS A 7 -28.63 5.23 -5.32
N TYR A 8 -27.32 5.18 -5.57
CA TYR A 8 -26.79 5.01 -6.93
C TYR A 8 -26.99 3.58 -7.45
N MET A 9 -26.81 2.58 -6.58
CA MET A 9 -26.99 1.17 -6.92
C MET A 9 -28.46 0.84 -7.22
N GLU A 10 -29.39 1.30 -6.39
CA GLU A 10 -30.82 1.05 -6.53
C GLU A 10 -31.40 1.64 -7.82
N LYS A 11 -30.90 2.80 -8.27
CA LYS A 11 -31.28 3.40 -9.56
C LYS A 11 -30.93 2.52 -10.77
N LYS A 12 -30.00 1.59 -10.62
CA LYS A 12 -29.60 0.62 -11.63
C LYS A 12 -30.09 -0.80 -11.32
N ASN A 13 -31.08 -0.92 -10.42
CA ASN A 13 -31.61 -2.21 -9.95
C ASN A 13 -30.54 -3.13 -9.33
N ILE A 14 -29.44 -2.57 -8.82
CA ILE A 14 -28.41 -3.31 -8.10
C ILE A 14 -28.74 -3.27 -6.61
N THR A 15 -29.02 -4.43 -6.03
CA THR A 15 -29.32 -4.52 -4.60
C THR A 15 -28.03 -4.56 -3.80
N LEU A 16 -27.84 -3.60 -2.89
CA LEU A 16 -26.73 -3.55 -1.94
C LEU A 16 -27.17 -4.06 -0.56
N PHE A 17 -26.57 -5.17 -0.14
CA PHE A 17 -26.72 -5.73 1.20
C PHE A 17 -25.63 -5.15 2.10
N GLU A 18 -25.94 -4.04 2.77
CA GLU A 18 -25.03 -3.42 3.74
C GLU A 18 -24.81 -4.35 4.94
N GLN A 19 -23.55 -4.51 5.34
CA GLN A 19 -23.14 -5.25 6.54
C GLN A 19 -22.51 -4.28 7.54
N ASN A 20 -22.44 -4.65 8.83
CA ASN A 20 -21.56 -3.97 9.77
C ASN A 20 -20.15 -3.97 9.20
N ARG A 21 -19.55 -2.78 9.01
CA ARG A 21 -18.26 -2.63 8.30
C ARG A 21 -17.21 -3.53 8.94
N VAL A 22 -16.73 -4.52 8.21
CA VAL A 22 -15.71 -5.45 8.68
C VAL A 22 -14.37 -4.93 8.20
N ASN A 23 -13.45 -4.65 9.14
CA ASN A 23 -12.06 -4.35 8.82
C ASN A 23 -11.39 -5.65 8.33
N LEU A 24 -10.88 -5.62 7.11
CA LEU A 24 -10.26 -6.77 6.43
C LEU A 24 -8.76 -6.89 6.71
N ASP A 25 -8.14 -5.86 7.31
CA ASP A 25 -6.74 -5.90 7.75
C ASP A 25 -6.60 -6.32 9.22
N SER A 26 -7.70 -6.64 9.93
CA SER A 26 -7.65 -7.03 11.34
C SER A 26 -7.09 -8.42 11.62
N TYR A 27 -6.74 -9.19 10.58
CA TYR A 27 -6.26 -10.57 10.72
C TYR A 27 -5.17 -10.90 9.69
N PHE A 28 -4.01 -10.26 9.84
CA PHE A 28 -2.76 -10.90 9.45
C PHE A 28 -1.77 -10.63 10.57
N PHE A 29 -1.64 -11.60 11.49
CA PHE A 29 -0.34 -11.81 12.11
C PHE A 29 0.62 -12.03 10.95
N GLU A 30 1.68 -11.24 10.89
CA GLU A 30 2.70 -11.41 9.86
C GLU A 30 3.19 -12.87 9.87
N PRO A 31 3.16 -13.58 8.74
CA PRO A 31 3.66 -14.96 8.66
C PRO A 31 5.20 -15.02 8.74
N PHE A 32 5.88 -13.88 8.95
CA PHE A 32 7.32 -13.81 9.14
C PHE A 32 7.78 -14.31 10.50
N GLN A 33 6.86 -14.63 11.42
CA GLN A 33 7.19 -15.58 12.48
C GLN A 33 7.11 -16.98 11.89
N GLU A 34 8.26 -17.54 11.50
CA GLU A 34 8.35 -18.96 11.21
C GLU A 34 7.70 -19.73 12.37
N ILE A 35 6.62 -20.46 12.08
CA ILE A 35 5.80 -21.17 13.08
C ILE A 35 6.63 -22.20 13.88
N SER A 36 7.82 -22.55 13.39
CA SER A 36 8.80 -23.42 14.03
C SER A 36 9.77 -22.71 14.98
N GLU A 37 9.87 -21.38 14.96
CA GLU A 37 10.82 -20.65 15.79
C GLU A 37 10.16 -20.22 17.10
N ASN A 38 10.32 -21.07 18.12
CA ASN A 38 10.00 -20.71 19.51
C ASN A 38 11.07 -19.75 20.03
N TYR A 39 10.94 -18.47 19.72
CA TYR A 39 11.76 -17.43 20.35
C TYR A 39 11.38 -17.29 21.82
N ASP A 40 12.36 -17.46 22.72
CA ASP A 40 12.21 -17.12 24.13
C ASP A 40 12.06 -15.60 24.28
N THR A 41 10.83 -15.11 24.20
CA THR A 41 10.48 -13.69 24.34
C THR A 41 10.82 -13.11 25.72
N SER A 42 11.20 -13.95 26.70
CA SER A 42 11.68 -13.47 28.00
C SER A 42 13.10 -12.92 27.95
N LYS A 43 13.83 -13.15 26.85
CA LYS A 43 15.20 -12.67 26.65
C LYS A 43 15.34 -11.96 25.31
N VAL A 44 15.96 -10.79 25.34
CA VAL A 44 16.39 -10.08 24.13
C VAL A 44 17.42 -10.95 23.40
N PHE A 45 17.25 -11.17 22.09
CA PHE A 45 18.09 -12.07 21.28
C PHE A 45 19.57 -11.63 21.27
N GLU A 46 19.83 -10.34 21.49
CA GLU A 46 21.16 -9.74 21.62
C GLU A 46 21.71 -9.86 23.05
N THR A 47 21.93 -11.08 23.55
CA THR A 47 22.53 -11.31 24.89
C THR A 47 24.02 -11.62 24.89
N ASP A 48 24.72 -11.47 23.77
CA ASP A 48 26.18 -11.43 23.83
C ASP A 48 26.59 -10.17 24.59
N ARG A 49 26.95 -10.36 25.86
CA ARG A 49 27.51 -9.33 26.72
C ARG A 49 28.88 -8.98 26.18
N ILE A 50 28.92 -8.08 25.20
CA ILE A 50 30.14 -7.50 24.66
C ILE A 50 30.90 -6.86 25.85
N GLY A 51 31.95 -7.55 26.32
CA GLY A 51 32.75 -7.14 27.48
C GLY A 51 33.53 -5.84 27.25
N THR A 52 33.73 -5.47 25.99
CA THR A 52 34.47 -4.28 25.59
C THR A 52 33.63 -3.47 24.61
N LYS A 53 32.82 -2.55 25.13
CA LYS A 53 32.12 -1.56 24.30
C LYS A 53 33.15 -0.54 23.80
N LYS A 54 33.58 -0.69 22.55
CA LYS A 54 34.42 0.34 21.91
C LYS A 54 33.52 1.53 21.60
N LYS A 55 33.70 2.64 22.32
CA LYS A 55 33.05 3.91 21.98
C LYS A 55 33.65 4.37 20.65
N LEU A 56 32.93 4.14 19.56
CA LEU A 56 33.26 4.78 18.29
C LEU A 56 33.07 6.29 18.50
N ALA A 57 34.10 7.07 18.16
CA ALA A 57 33.91 8.50 18.08
C ALA A 57 32.83 8.75 17.03
N LEU A 58 31.75 9.45 17.43
CA LEU A 58 30.76 9.92 16.48
C LEU A 58 31.53 10.78 15.47
N LEU A 59 31.56 10.32 14.23
CA LEU A 59 32.12 11.11 13.15
C LEU A 59 31.34 12.43 13.07
N PRO A 60 31.97 13.54 12.65
CA PRO A 60 31.26 14.81 12.46
C PRO A 60 30.24 14.79 11.30
N HIS A 61 30.04 13.63 10.67
CA HIS A 61 29.13 13.40 9.55
C HIS A 61 28.10 12.34 9.97
N PRO A 62 26.89 12.32 9.36
CA PRO A 62 25.87 11.34 9.68
C PRO A 62 26.44 9.92 9.59
N LEU A 63 26.11 9.10 10.59
CA LEU A 63 26.61 7.72 10.75
C LEU A 63 26.22 6.79 9.58
N THR A 64 25.34 7.23 8.69
CA THR A 64 24.79 6.43 7.59
C THR A 64 24.37 7.31 6.43
N ASN A 65 24.56 6.80 5.21
CA ASN A 65 24.03 7.42 3.99
C ASN A 65 22.52 7.13 3.80
N PHE A 66 21.89 6.32 4.66
CA PHE A 66 20.45 6.10 4.63
C PHE A 66 19.72 7.33 5.18
N ALA A 67 19.37 8.23 4.26
CA ALA A 67 18.72 9.48 4.57
C ALA A 67 17.20 9.40 4.42
N TYR A 68 16.69 8.59 3.49
CA TYR A 68 15.24 8.52 3.19
C TYR A 68 14.66 7.14 3.50
N PHE A 69 13.40 7.12 3.95
CA PHE A 69 12.69 5.91 4.35
C PHE A 69 11.27 5.98 3.79
N MET A 70 10.92 5.03 2.94
CA MET A 70 9.61 4.96 2.32
C MET A 70 8.87 3.70 2.75
N ASP A 71 7.60 3.88 3.09
CA ASP A 71 6.70 2.83 3.50
C ASP A 71 5.28 3.13 2.98
N GLY A 72 4.52 2.07 2.73
CA GLY A 72 3.14 2.08 2.30
C GLY A 72 2.23 1.41 3.31
N SER A 73 1.11 2.05 3.60
CA SER A 73 0.09 1.50 4.49
C SER A 73 -1.28 1.50 3.83
N ARG A 74 -2.09 0.50 4.17
CA ARG A 74 -3.47 0.38 3.70
C ARG A 74 -4.43 0.08 4.83
N LYS A 75 -5.69 0.46 4.63
CA LYS A 75 -6.85 0.06 5.43
C LYS A 75 -7.99 -0.33 4.51
N VAL A 76 -8.50 -1.55 4.63
CA VAL A 76 -9.48 -2.15 3.74
C VAL A 76 -10.68 -2.64 4.55
N TYR A 77 -11.88 -2.34 4.06
CA TYR A 77 -13.14 -2.64 4.74
C TYR A 77 -14.12 -3.26 3.77
N LYS A 78 -14.78 -4.35 4.17
CA LYS A 78 -15.97 -4.83 3.48
C LYS A 78 -17.16 -3.98 3.94
N ILE A 79 -17.85 -3.33 3.00
CA ILE A 79 -19.00 -2.46 3.32
C ILE A 79 -20.36 -3.11 3.00
N GLY A 80 -20.37 -4.16 2.19
CA GLY A 80 -21.57 -4.93 1.86
C GLY A 80 -21.33 -5.90 0.71
N ASP A 81 -22.40 -6.50 0.23
CA ASP A 81 -22.41 -7.39 -0.94
C ASP A 81 -23.44 -6.91 -1.96
N ILE A 82 -23.17 -7.14 -3.25
CA ILE A 82 -24.14 -6.99 -4.34
C ILE A 82 -24.44 -8.36 -4.95
N ILE A 83 -25.63 -8.50 -5.53
CA ILE A 83 -25.98 -9.68 -6.33
C ILE A 83 -25.72 -9.37 -7.80
N THR A 84 -24.93 -10.21 -8.45
CA THR A 84 -24.67 -10.13 -9.90
C THR A 84 -25.83 -10.74 -10.70
N PRO A 85 -25.92 -10.46 -12.02
CA PRO A 85 -26.90 -11.12 -12.89
C PRO A 85 -26.80 -12.66 -12.87
N GLU A 86 -25.63 -13.21 -12.58
CA GLU A 86 -25.40 -14.65 -12.40
C GLU A 86 -25.81 -15.18 -11.01
N ASN A 87 -26.56 -14.39 -10.24
CA ASN A 87 -27.00 -14.69 -8.88
C ASN A 87 -25.84 -15.01 -7.90
N ARG A 88 -24.70 -14.32 -8.06
CA ARG A 88 -23.53 -14.47 -7.18
C ARG A 88 -23.41 -13.24 -6.27
N PHE A 89 -23.04 -13.48 -5.01
CA PHE A 89 -22.71 -12.40 -4.08
C PHE A 89 -21.27 -11.94 -4.34
N MET A 90 -21.13 -10.67 -4.71
CA MET A 90 -19.83 -10.03 -4.90
C MET A 90 -19.63 -8.92 -3.87
N PRO A 91 -18.50 -8.89 -3.13
CA PRO A 91 -18.28 -7.92 -2.09
C PRO A 91 -18.06 -6.51 -2.67
N VAL A 92 -18.59 -5.52 -1.99
CA VAL A 92 -18.22 -4.13 -2.16
C VAL A 92 -17.20 -3.79 -1.09
N VAL A 93 -16.02 -3.35 -1.52
CA VAL A 93 -14.87 -3.14 -0.63
C VAL A 93 -14.44 -1.68 -0.71
N ALA A 94 -14.23 -1.04 0.43
CA ALA A 94 -13.64 0.29 0.52
C ALA A 94 -12.19 0.16 0.99
N GLY A 95 -11.27 0.86 0.33
CA GLY A 95 -9.85 0.88 0.67
C GLY A 95 -9.35 2.29 0.86
N GLN A 96 -8.48 2.50 1.83
CA GLN A 96 -7.64 3.69 1.93
C GLN A 96 -6.19 3.21 1.82
N VAL A 97 -5.43 3.81 0.91
CA VAL A 97 -3.99 3.55 0.78
C VAL A 97 -3.24 4.86 0.97
N CYS A 98 -2.06 4.74 1.54
CA CYS A 98 -1.15 5.83 1.80
C CYS A 98 0.27 5.34 1.50
N ALA A 99 1.07 6.17 0.84
CA ALA A 99 2.52 5.97 0.77
C ALA A 99 3.17 7.22 1.34
N GLY A 100 4.21 7.04 2.14
CA GLY A 100 4.94 8.13 2.78
C GLY A 100 6.43 7.95 2.59
N CYS A 101 7.13 9.07 2.47
CA CYS A 101 8.58 9.12 2.58
C CYS A 101 8.95 10.08 3.71
N CYS A 102 9.81 9.64 4.60
CA CYS A 102 10.42 10.44 5.64
C CYS A 102 11.92 10.57 5.36
N PHE A 103 12.53 11.63 5.86
CA PHE A 103 13.97 11.79 5.79
C PHE A 103 14.54 12.04 7.18
N ARG A 104 15.80 11.64 7.36
CA ARG A 104 16.59 11.91 8.54
C ARG A 104 17.52 13.08 8.26
N ASP A 105 17.50 14.10 9.10
CA ASP A 105 18.45 15.21 9.01
C ASP A 105 19.83 14.87 9.62
N GLU A 106 20.75 15.83 9.56
CA GLU A 106 22.11 15.69 10.08
C GLU A 106 22.16 15.45 11.60
N ASP A 107 21.15 15.94 12.32
CA ASP A 107 20.98 15.76 13.77
C ASP A 107 20.29 14.43 14.13
N GLY A 108 19.99 13.60 13.11
CA GLY A 108 19.33 12.31 13.28
C GLY A 108 17.83 12.38 13.51
N GLN A 109 17.20 13.55 13.37
CA GLN A 109 15.77 13.75 13.53
C GLN A 109 15.01 13.35 12.28
N MET A 110 13.85 12.71 12.48
CA MET A 110 12.99 12.25 11.39
C MET A 110 11.97 13.33 11.02
N HIS A 111 11.90 13.64 9.72
CA HIS A 111 11.01 14.62 9.14
C HIS A 111 10.18 14.02 8.03
N LYS A 112 8.96 14.54 7.84
CA LYS A 112 8.12 14.17 6.71
C LYS A 112 8.71 14.77 5.42
N HIS A 113 9.03 13.94 4.44
CA HIS A 113 9.40 14.39 3.10
C HIS A 113 8.15 14.51 2.22
N MET A 114 7.43 13.39 2.02
CA MET A 114 6.29 13.30 1.12
C MET A 114 5.22 12.38 1.68
N LEU A 115 3.95 12.63 1.34
CA LEU A 115 2.84 11.78 1.73
C LEU A 115 1.77 11.85 0.66
N GLU A 116 1.46 10.70 0.07
CA GLU A 116 0.39 10.54 -0.91
C GLU A 116 -0.69 9.64 -0.32
N LYS A 117 -1.96 10.03 -0.47
CA LYS A 117 -3.10 9.28 0.06
C LYS A 117 -4.21 9.23 -0.97
N GLN A 118 -4.85 8.07 -1.10
CA GLN A 118 -6.02 7.90 -1.94
C GLN A 118 -7.02 6.93 -1.30
N ASN A 119 -8.31 7.26 -1.41
CA ASN A 119 -9.38 6.34 -1.05
C ASN A 119 -9.98 5.71 -2.31
N TYR A 120 -10.41 4.47 -2.20
CA TYR A 120 -10.95 3.65 -3.27
C TYR A 120 -12.25 2.98 -2.84
N LEU A 121 -13.19 2.86 -3.78
CA LEU A 121 -14.33 1.96 -3.69
C LEU A 121 -14.20 0.92 -4.80
N MET A 122 -14.19 -0.34 -4.42
CA MET A 122 -14.00 -1.47 -5.30
C MET A 122 -15.34 -2.15 -5.58
N LEU A 123 -15.67 -2.24 -6.86
CA LEU A 123 -16.84 -2.95 -7.39
C LEU A 123 -16.39 -4.12 -8.26
N SER A 124 -17.19 -5.18 -8.34
CA SER A 124 -16.86 -6.30 -9.22
C SER A 124 -16.97 -5.88 -10.69
N ASP A 125 -16.08 -6.43 -11.51
CA ASP A 125 -16.12 -6.32 -12.97
C ASP A 125 -17.34 -6.96 -13.64
N THR A 126 -18.10 -7.77 -12.90
CA THR A 126 -19.39 -8.34 -13.32
C THR A 126 -20.51 -7.31 -13.47
N ILE A 127 -20.35 -6.11 -12.91
CA ILE A 127 -21.25 -4.98 -13.19
C ILE A 127 -21.01 -4.52 -14.62
N ASN A 128 -22.08 -4.39 -15.40
CA ASN A 128 -21.99 -3.89 -16.78
C ASN A 128 -21.36 -2.49 -16.83
N GLU A 129 -20.75 -2.16 -17.97
CA GLU A 129 -19.92 -0.95 -18.08
C GLU A 129 -20.74 0.34 -17.91
N GLU A 130 -21.96 0.38 -18.43
CA GLU A 130 -22.83 1.55 -18.35
C GLU A 130 -23.22 1.88 -16.90
N ASP A 131 -23.63 0.86 -16.13
CA ASP A 131 -24.01 1.03 -14.74
C ASP A 131 -22.80 1.36 -13.86
N PHE A 132 -21.65 0.73 -14.15
CA PHE A 132 -20.40 1.07 -13.47
C PHE A 132 -20.02 2.53 -13.68
N GLU A 133 -20.03 3.03 -14.92
CA GLU A 133 -19.68 4.43 -15.20
C GLU A 133 -20.69 5.41 -14.60
N TYR A 134 -21.98 5.06 -14.61
CA TYR A 134 -23.01 5.83 -13.90
C TYR A 134 -22.70 5.96 -12.40
N ILE A 135 -22.42 4.84 -11.73
CA ILE A 135 -22.11 4.81 -10.30
C ILE A 135 -20.81 5.57 -10.03
N LYS A 136 -19.77 5.31 -10.81
CA LYS A 136 -18.45 5.96 -10.67
C LYS A 136 -18.57 7.47 -10.77
N GLN A 137 -19.12 7.99 -11.87
CA GLN A 137 -19.19 9.43 -12.10
C GLN A 137 -20.14 10.15 -11.14
N GLY A 138 -21.24 9.48 -10.74
CA GLY A 138 -22.17 10.04 -9.77
C GLY A 138 -21.58 10.06 -8.37
N TYR A 139 -21.10 8.91 -7.89
CA TYR A 139 -20.61 8.74 -6.53
C TYR A 139 -19.32 9.51 -6.27
N GLU A 140 -18.36 9.50 -7.20
CA GLU A 140 -17.13 10.30 -7.06
C GLU A 140 -17.43 11.80 -6.98
N ARG A 141 -18.37 12.29 -7.80
CA ARG A 141 -18.80 13.69 -7.81
C ARG A 141 -19.43 14.10 -6.49
N ASP A 142 -20.42 13.34 -6.01
CA ASP A 142 -21.14 13.66 -4.78
C ASP A 142 -20.27 13.45 -3.53
N MET A 143 -19.23 12.62 -3.61
CA MET A 143 -18.27 12.42 -2.52
C MET A 143 -17.11 13.41 -2.53
N LYS A 144 -16.84 14.11 -3.63
CA LYS A 144 -15.64 14.95 -3.80
C LYS A 144 -15.41 15.94 -2.66
N GLU A 145 -16.48 16.60 -2.20
CA GLU A 145 -16.43 17.59 -1.11
C GLU A 145 -16.22 16.97 0.29
N ARG A 146 -16.46 15.65 0.44
CA ARG A 146 -16.34 14.94 1.71
C ARG A 146 -15.08 14.09 1.80
N LEU A 147 -14.71 13.45 0.69
CA LEU A 147 -13.62 12.49 0.61
C LEU A 147 -13.20 12.31 -0.85
N SER A 148 -11.93 12.57 -1.17
CA SER A 148 -11.36 12.17 -2.45
C SER A 148 -11.35 10.65 -2.55
N LEU A 149 -12.26 10.10 -3.35
CA LEU A 149 -12.47 8.67 -3.53
C LEU A 149 -12.52 8.36 -5.02
N LYS A 150 -11.91 7.24 -5.41
CA LYS A 150 -11.97 6.71 -6.78
C LYS A 150 -12.71 5.38 -6.80
N VAL A 151 -13.68 5.24 -7.69
CA VAL A 151 -14.40 3.98 -7.91
C VAL A 151 -13.65 3.17 -8.96
N LYS A 152 -13.31 1.92 -8.61
CA LYS A 152 -12.50 1.01 -9.44
C LYS A 152 -13.12 -0.37 -9.48
N LYS A 153 -12.77 -1.14 -10.52
CA LYS A 153 -13.17 -2.54 -10.66
C LYS A 153 -12.11 -3.47 -10.09
N TYR A 154 -12.56 -4.62 -9.59
CA TYR A 154 -11.72 -5.79 -9.37
C TYR A 154 -12.31 -6.99 -10.11
N ARG A 155 -11.45 -7.90 -10.53
CA ARG A 155 -11.83 -9.16 -11.18
C ARG A 155 -11.56 -10.29 -10.22
N PHE A 156 -12.53 -11.17 -10.05
CA PHE A 156 -12.37 -12.37 -9.24
C PHE A 156 -12.17 -13.59 -10.14
N ASP A 157 -11.08 -14.30 -9.92
CA ASP A 157 -10.78 -15.57 -10.57
C ASP A 157 -10.69 -16.68 -9.50
N LYS A 158 -11.66 -17.60 -9.53
CA LYS A 158 -11.74 -18.73 -8.58
C LYS A 158 -10.52 -19.63 -8.61
N LEU A 159 -9.74 -19.63 -9.69
CA LEU A 159 -8.54 -20.45 -9.81
C LEU A 159 -7.32 -19.83 -9.11
N LYS A 160 -7.33 -18.50 -8.92
CA LYS A 160 -6.21 -17.75 -8.33
C LYS A 160 -6.44 -17.39 -6.88
N GLU A 161 -7.70 -17.30 -6.47
CA GLU A 161 -8.06 -16.75 -5.17
C GLU A 161 -9.20 -17.53 -4.52
N ASP A 162 -9.07 -17.73 -3.22
CA ASP A 162 -10.07 -18.46 -2.43
C ASP A 162 -11.37 -17.68 -2.24
N LYS A 163 -11.29 -16.35 -2.12
CA LYS A 163 -12.42 -15.48 -1.79
C LYS A 163 -12.42 -14.22 -2.66
N PRO A 164 -13.59 -13.77 -3.17
CA PRO A 164 -13.69 -12.53 -3.94
C PRO A 164 -13.17 -11.27 -3.25
N VAL A 165 -13.17 -11.28 -1.91
CA VAL A 165 -12.62 -10.18 -1.11
C VAL A 165 -11.10 -10.07 -1.31
N ASN A 166 -10.40 -11.19 -1.51
CA ASN A 166 -8.95 -11.21 -1.70
C ASN A 166 -8.55 -10.52 -3.00
N ALA A 167 -9.31 -10.66 -4.10
CA ALA A 167 -9.10 -9.90 -5.34
C ALA A 167 -9.13 -8.40 -5.09
N ALA A 168 -10.17 -7.94 -4.39
CA ALA A 168 -10.31 -6.53 -4.09
C ALA A 168 -9.13 -6.02 -3.23
N ILE A 169 -8.69 -6.79 -2.23
CA ILE A 169 -7.51 -6.47 -1.41
C ILE A 169 -6.24 -6.43 -2.26
N ALA A 170 -6.02 -7.40 -3.13
CA ALA A 170 -4.85 -7.48 -4.00
C ALA A 170 -4.78 -6.28 -4.96
N VAL A 171 -5.91 -5.89 -5.55
CA VAL A 171 -5.98 -4.69 -6.40
C VAL A 171 -5.71 -3.43 -5.58
N ILE A 172 -6.25 -3.31 -4.36
CA ILE A 172 -5.93 -2.18 -3.47
C ILE A 172 -4.44 -2.16 -3.11
N GLN A 173 -3.82 -3.31 -2.86
CA GLN A 173 -2.37 -3.43 -2.66
C GLN A 173 -1.58 -2.85 -3.83
N SER A 174 -2.01 -3.19 -5.05
CA SER A 174 -1.34 -2.69 -6.24
C SER A 174 -1.42 -1.16 -6.36
N PHE A 175 -2.53 -0.55 -5.90
CA PHE A 175 -2.65 0.91 -5.85
C PHE A 175 -1.73 1.55 -4.79
N MET A 176 -1.48 0.88 -3.67
CA MET A 176 -0.50 1.35 -2.67
C MET A 176 0.91 1.38 -3.29
N HIS A 177 1.27 0.30 -3.99
CA HIS A 177 2.53 0.21 -4.71
C HIS A 177 2.67 1.27 -5.82
N ASP A 178 1.59 1.59 -6.53
CA ASP A 178 1.60 2.66 -7.52
C ASP A 178 1.80 4.05 -6.86
N LEU A 179 1.36 4.27 -5.61
CA LEU A 179 1.65 5.50 -4.86
C LEU A 179 3.12 5.57 -4.42
N GLU A 180 3.70 4.47 -3.94
CA GLU A 180 5.14 4.38 -3.64
C GLU A 180 5.98 4.72 -4.88
N LEU A 181 5.66 4.11 -6.02
CA LEU A 181 6.28 4.42 -7.31
C LEU A 181 6.12 5.89 -7.69
N THR A 182 4.98 6.51 -7.39
CA THR A 182 4.75 7.93 -7.67
C THR A 182 5.68 8.81 -6.83
N ILE A 183 5.86 8.50 -5.55
CA ILE A 183 6.79 9.22 -4.68
C ILE A 183 8.23 9.01 -5.15
N LEU A 184 8.62 7.76 -5.42
CA LEU A 184 9.96 7.42 -5.90
C LEU A 184 10.31 8.17 -7.19
N ASN A 185 9.41 8.17 -8.18
CA ASN A 185 9.61 8.92 -9.42
C ASN A 185 9.79 10.42 -9.17
N LYS A 186 9.03 11.02 -8.25
CA LYS A 186 9.19 12.43 -7.89
C LYS A 186 10.58 12.70 -7.27
N MET A 187 11.04 11.83 -6.36
CA MET A 187 12.35 11.95 -5.71
C MET A 187 13.53 11.80 -6.70
N VAL A 188 13.39 10.89 -7.68
CA VAL A 188 14.38 10.74 -8.76
C VAL A 188 14.41 11.98 -9.64
N LEU A 189 13.25 12.48 -10.07
CA LEU A 189 13.16 13.67 -10.92
C LEU A 189 13.65 14.94 -10.24
N SER A 190 13.56 15.02 -8.91
CA SER A 190 14.11 16.14 -8.13
C SER A 190 15.58 15.99 -7.75
N ASN A 191 16.27 14.92 -8.21
CA ASN A 191 17.65 14.60 -7.83
C ASN A 191 17.85 14.58 -6.31
N THR A 192 16.84 14.13 -5.57
CA THR A 192 16.85 14.08 -4.10
C THR A 192 17.68 12.91 -3.57
N LEU A 193 17.86 11.87 -4.40
CA LEU A 193 18.61 10.67 -4.08
C LEU A 193 20.04 10.77 -4.62
N SER A 194 21.03 10.46 -3.79
CA SER A 194 22.46 10.40 -4.17
C SER A 194 23.18 9.27 -3.42
N PRO A 195 24.43 8.93 -3.76
CA PRO A 195 25.24 7.98 -2.98
C PRO A 195 25.38 8.35 -1.49
N GLU A 196 25.28 9.64 -1.18
CA GLU A 196 25.33 10.22 0.17
C GLU A 196 23.95 10.32 0.83
N ALA A 197 22.87 10.17 0.04
CA ALA A 197 21.49 10.30 0.48
C ALA A 197 20.62 9.19 -0.14
N MET A 198 20.80 7.98 0.39
CA MET A 198 20.15 6.75 -0.06
C MET A 198 18.74 6.58 0.51
N LEU A 199 17.90 5.87 -0.24
CA LEU A 199 16.53 5.52 0.12
C LEU A 199 16.43 4.06 0.56
N VAL A 200 15.79 3.85 1.70
CA VAL A 200 15.34 2.53 2.18
C VAL A 200 13.87 2.35 1.83
N LEU A 201 13.54 1.24 1.18
CA LEU A 201 12.17 0.86 0.84
C LEU A 201 11.72 -0.28 1.77
N ASP A 202 10.50 -0.21 2.29
CA ASP A 202 9.87 -1.35 2.95
C ASP A 202 9.32 -2.36 1.93
N GLY A 203 9.50 -3.66 2.19
CA GLY A 203 9.07 -4.76 1.34
C GLY A 203 10.08 -5.24 0.28
N ALA A 204 9.73 -6.34 -0.40
CA ALA A 204 10.59 -6.95 -1.41
C ALA A 204 10.77 -6.03 -2.63
N LEU A 205 11.99 -6.01 -3.17
CA LEU A 205 12.44 -5.27 -4.38
C LEU A 205 11.73 -5.74 -5.69
N GLN A 206 10.44 -6.02 -5.68
CA GLN A 206 9.66 -6.45 -6.86
C GLN A 206 9.42 -5.31 -7.87
N PHE A 207 9.96 -4.12 -7.61
CA PHE A 207 9.79 -2.89 -8.40
C PHE A 207 10.55 -2.87 -9.74
N LEU A 208 11.35 -3.88 -10.07
CA LEU A 208 12.63 -3.58 -10.74
C LEU A 208 12.76 -3.71 -12.27
N PRO A 209 11.87 -4.34 -13.07
CA PRO A 209 12.05 -4.25 -14.53
C PRO A 209 10.86 -3.72 -15.34
N SER A 210 9.62 -3.89 -14.89
CA SER A 210 8.46 -3.76 -15.81
C SER A 210 7.67 -2.46 -15.70
N LYS A 211 7.86 -1.65 -14.65
CA LYS A 211 7.09 -0.40 -14.42
C LYS A 211 7.91 0.89 -14.36
N ILE A 212 9.23 0.82 -14.27
CA ILE A 212 10.10 2.00 -14.24
C ILE A 212 10.57 2.25 -15.68
N LYS A 213 10.22 3.42 -16.23
CA LYS A 213 10.55 3.78 -17.63
C LYS A 213 12.05 3.93 -17.89
N ASN A 214 12.87 4.02 -16.84
CA ASN A 214 14.32 4.11 -16.93
C ASN A 214 14.99 3.11 -15.96
N PRO A 215 15.31 1.89 -16.41
CA PRO A 215 15.94 0.86 -15.58
C PRO A 215 17.38 1.19 -15.17
N ASP A 216 18.02 2.20 -15.79
CA ASP A 216 19.40 2.61 -15.48
C ASP A 216 19.55 3.23 -14.08
N ILE A 217 18.43 3.58 -13.42
CA ILE A 217 18.42 4.12 -12.04
C ILE A 217 18.99 3.10 -11.03
N PHE A 218 18.92 1.81 -11.33
CA PHE A 218 19.45 0.75 -10.46
C PHE A 218 20.88 0.33 -10.80
N TYR A 219 21.39 0.78 -11.95
CA TYR A 219 22.72 0.45 -12.44
C TYR A 219 23.59 1.71 -12.52
N SER A 220 23.81 2.39 -11.40
CA SER A 220 25.09 3.07 -11.22
C SER A 220 26.16 2.00 -10.97
N ASN A 221 26.62 1.41 -12.08
CA ASN A 221 27.65 0.36 -12.17
C ASN A 221 29.04 0.85 -11.74
N GLU A 222 29.22 1.30 -10.49
CA GLU A 222 30.55 1.53 -9.92
C GLU A 222 30.73 1.06 -8.46
N CYS A 223 29.68 0.66 -7.73
CA CYS A 223 29.83 0.36 -6.29
C CYS A 223 29.85 -1.13 -5.87
N LEU A 224 29.86 -2.10 -6.80
CA LEU A 224 29.82 -3.54 -6.44
C LEU A 224 30.93 -4.41 -7.06
N GLN A 225 32.14 -3.87 -7.27
CA GLN A 225 33.27 -4.68 -7.76
C GLN A 225 34.56 -4.67 -6.97
N LYS A 226 34.64 -4.09 -5.77
CA LYS A 226 35.82 -4.28 -4.92
C LYS A 226 35.44 -4.31 -3.45
N PHE A 227 35.21 -5.49 -2.90
CA PHE A 227 35.74 -5.99 -1.63
C PHE A 227 35.63 -7.51 -1.60
#